data_AF-A0A396NR82-F1
#
_entry.id   AF-A0A396NR82-F1
#
_cell.length_a   1.000
_cell.length_b   1.000
_cell.length_c   1.000
_cell.angle_alpha   90.00
_cell.angle_beta   90.00
_cell.angle_gamma   90.00
#
_symmetry.space_group_name_H-M   'P 1'
#
loop_
_entity.id
_entity.type
_entity.pdbx_description
1 polymer ?
#
loop_
_entity_poly.entity_id
_entity_poly.type
_entity_poly.pdbx_seq_one_letter_code
_entity_poly.pdbx_strand_id
1 'polypeptide(L)'
;MVAAFEKQKTTAEIAEILKTLYHGGNGLGSVSAWYAEDGIHLSHGKSVRYDRSAQVISWESAAERIGELLESGQFASNVELAEAAGYERSLLSEKLWHLYHDLSEDARKAGYLSCLSEIKGNGFPE
;
A
#
# COMPACT_ATOMS: atom_id res chain seq x y z
N MET A 1 -2.80 0.96 -0.14
CA MET A 1 -2.31 2.34 0.15
C MET A 1 -3.45 3.33 0.04
N VAL A 2 -4.14 3.31 -1.08
CA VAL A 2 -5.38 4.05 -1.32
C VAL A 2 -6.46 3.79 -0.24
N ALA A 3 -6.68 2.53 0.14
CA ALA A 3 -7.66 2.16 1.17
C ALA A 3 -7.39 2.74 2.58
N ALA A 4 -6.17 3.24 2.85
CA ALA A 4 -5.87 3.91 4.10
C ALA A 4 -6.50 5.32 4.18
N PHE A 5 -6.69 5.98 3.03
CA PHE A 5 -7.31 7.30 2.89
C PHE A 5 -8.84 7.23 2.74
N GLU A 6 -9.41 6.06 2.41
CA GLU A 6 -10.86 5.88 2.26
C GLU A 6 -11.62 5.75 3.59
N LYS A 7 -10.95 5.24 4.62
CA LYS A 7 -11.50 5.23 5.98
C LYS A 7 -11.27 6.62 6.57
N GLN A 8 -12.22 7.17 7.32
CA GLN A 8 -12.18 8.48 8.01
C GLN A 8 -11.02 8.59 9.04
N LYS A 9 -9.80 8.33 8.61
CA LYS A 9 -8.58 8.42 9.40
C LYS A 9 -8.13 9.86 9.39
N THR A 10 -7.64 10.30 10.54
CA THR A 10 -7.03 11.62 10.69
C THR A 10 -5.71 11.67 9.94
N THR A 11 -5.27 12.88 9.55
CA THR A 11 -3.98 13.11 8.89
C THR A 11 -2.81 12.49 9.67
N ALA A 12 -2.88 12.51 11.01
CA ALA A 12 -1.85 11.92 11.87
C ALA A 12 -1.78 10.38 11.75
N GLU A 13 -2.93 9.70 11.71
CA GLU A 13 -2.95 8.24 11.53
C GLU A 13 -2.45 7.83 10.15
N ILE A 14 -2.74 8.64 9.13
CA ILE A 14 -2.24 8.43 7.78
C ILE A 14 -0.72 8.66 7.73
N ALA A 15 -0.21 9.69 8.41
CA ALA A 15 1.22 9.97 8.49
C ALA A 15 2.01 8.78 9.08
N GLU A 16 1.51 8.17 10.16
CA GLU A 16 2.12 6.96 10.76
C GLU A 16 2.08 5.75 9.83
N ILE A 17 1.00 5.59 9.06
CA ILE A 17 0.92 4.54 8.04
C ILE A 17 1.96 4.78 6.93
N LEU A 18 2.08 6.01 6.43
CA LEU A 18 3.05 6.37 5.40
C LEU A 18 4.48 6.07 5.88
N LYS A 19 4.81 6.46 7.10
CA LYS A 19 6.11 6.20 7.73
C LYS A 19 6.44 4.72 7.86
N THR A 20 5.44 3.89 8.16
CA THR A 20 5.62 2.42 8.25
C THR A 20 5.78 1.78 6.87
N LEU A 21 5.09 2.30 5.86
CA LEU A 21 5.10 1.75 4.50
C LEU A 21 6.34 2.13 3.70
N TYR A 22 6.85 3.35 3.89
CA TYR A 22 7.95 3.89 3.11
C TYR A 22 9.23 3.91 3.93
N HIS A 23 10.20 3.12 3.49
CA HIS A 23 11.52 3.04 4.11
C HIS A 23 12.63 2.96 3.05
N GLY A 24 13.81 3.47 3.37
CA GLY A 24 14.96 3.46 2.46
C GLY A 24 14.91 4.59 1.43
N GLY A 25 15.49 4.37 0.24
CA GLY A 25 15.62 5.40 -0.79
C GLY A 25 15.02 4.99 -2.12
N ASN A 26 14.41 5.95 -2.83
CA ASN A 26 13.88 5.76 -4.17
C ASN A 26 14.27 6.94 -5.09
N GLY A 27 14.54 6.68 -6.36
CA GLY A 27 14.85 7.70 -7.35
C GLY A 27 13.70 7.91 -8.33
N LEU A 28 13.29 9.16 -8.54
CA LEU A 28 12.33 9.56 -9.56
C LEU A 28 12.99 10.58 -10.51
N GLY A 29 13.52 10.08 -11.62
CA GLY A 29 14.23 10.90 -12.61
C GLY A 29 15.49 11.55 -12.00
N SER A 30 15.52 12.88 -11.95
CA SER A 30 16.61 13.66 -11.35
C SER A 30 16.43 13.95 -9.86
N VAL A 31 15.31 13.54 -9.28
CA VAL A 31 14.99 13.71 -7.85
C VAL A 31 15.17 12.37 -7.16
N SER A 32 15.73 12.40 -5.96
CA SER A 32 15.88 11.22 -5.14
C SER A 32 15.24 11.48 -3.78
N ALA A 33 14.47 10.51 -3.29
CA ALA A 33 13.76 10.54 -2.03
C ALA A 33 14.41 9.56 -1.05
N TRP A 34 14.58 10.00 0.20
CA TRP A 34 14.95 9.14 1.32
C TRP A 34 13.90 9.26 2.41
N TYR A 35 13.34 8.11 2.81
CA TYR A 35 12.29 8.01 3.81
C TYR A 35 12.93 7.77 5.16
N ALA A 36 12.95 8.81 5.99
CA ALA A 36 13.54 8.84 7.31
C ALA A 36 12.48 8.95 8.40
N GLU A 37 12.92 8.83 9.64
CA GLU A 37 12.06 8.89 10.82
C GLU A 37 11.30 10.23 10.94
N ASP A 38 11.96 11.31 10.54
CA ASP A 38 11.49 12.69 10.62
C ASP A 38 10.76 13.17 9.36
N GLY A 39 10.72 12.37 8.30
CA GLY A 39 10.00 12.71 7.07
C GLY A 39 10.69 12.22 5.79
N ILE A 40 10.27 12.82 4.68
CA ILE A 40 10.74 12.53 3.34
C ILE A 40 11.80 13.57 2.96
N HIS A 41 13.03 13.12 2.79
CA HIS A 41 14.16 13.94 2.36
C HIS A 41 14.26 13.88 0.84
N LEU A 42 13.99 15.00 0.16
CA LEU A 42 14.07 15.12 -1.29
C LEU A 42 15.33 15.89 -1.68
N SER A 43 16.19 15.28 -2.49
CA SER A 43 17.36 15.95 -3.06
C SER A 43 17.43 15.82 -4.58
N HIS A 44 18.10 16.78 -5.21
CA HIS A 44 18.41 16.73 -6.64
C HIS A 44 19.74 16.00 -6.86
N GLY A 45 19.74 14.99 -7.73
CA GLY A 45 20.94 14.23 -8.09
C GLY A 45 20.98 12.81 -7.53
N LYS A 46 22.03 12.05 -7.90
CA LYS A 46 22.14 10.59 -7.70
C LYS A 46 22.55 10.16 -6.28
N SER A 47 22.74 11.08 -5.34
CA SER A 47 23.25 10.77 -3.98
C SER A 47 22.50 11.53 -2.90
N VAL A 48 21.62 10.83 -2.16
CA VAL A 48 20.75 11.42 -1.13
C VAL A 48 21.37 11.41 0.25
N ARG A 49 22.30 10.48 0.51
CA ARG A 49 22.60 10.08 1.89
C ARG A 49 23.19 11.19 2.78
N TYR A 50 23.64 12.31 2.20
CA TYR A 50 24.26 13.43 2.94
C TYR A 50 24.08 14.80 2.28
N ASP A 51 23.06 14.98 1.44
CA ASP A 51 22.84 16.28 0.81
C ASP A 51 22.23 17.28 1.81
N ARG A 52 23.02 18.25 2.25
CA ARG A 52 22.59 19.32 3.17
C ARG A 52 21.52 20.24 2.55
N SER A 53 21.28 20.13 1.26
CA SER A 53 20.22 20.85 0.54
C SER A 53 18.93 20.04 0.37
N ALA A 54 18.85 18.84 0.96
CA ALA A 54 17.63 18.04 0.90
C ALA A 54 16.46 18.78 1.57
N GLN A 55 15.37 18.95 0.83
CA GLN A 55 14.13 19.47 1.40
C GLN A 55 13.47 18.35 2.21
N VAL A 56 13.21 18.62 3.49
CA VAL A 56 12.51 17.68 4.36
C VAL A 56 11.03 18.02 4.37
N ILE A 57 10.21 17.05 4.00
CA ILE A 57 8.75 17.11 4.10
C ILE A 57 8.33 16.22 5.27
N SER A 58 7.63 16.78 6.26
CA SER A 58 7.10 15.99 7.37
C SER A 58 6.09 14.94 6.89
N TRP A 59 5.92 13.86 7.64
CA TRP A 59 4.94 12.83 7.30
C TRP A 59 3.50 13.37 7.31
N GLU A 60 3.20 14.31 8.19
CA GLU A 60 1.92 14.99 8.29
C GLU A 60 1.65 15.87 7.06
N SER A 61 2.63 16.66 6.63
CA SER A 61 2.50 17.47 5.40
C SER A 61 2.36 16.60 4.16
N ALA A 62 3.04 15.44 4.11
CA ALA A 62 2.87 14.47 3.03
C ALA A 62 1.45 13.87 3.03
N ALA A 63 0.93 13.50 4.21
CA ALA A 63 -0.43 12.98 4.36
C ALA A 63 -1.49 14.00 3.93
N GLU A 64 -1.36 15.26 4.36
CA GLU A 64 -2.24 16.36 3.98
C GLU A 64 -2.25 16.56 2.45
N ARG A 65 -1.06 16.65 1.84
CA ARG A 65 -0.94 16.86 0.40
C ARG A 65 -1.51 15.70 -0.42
N ILE A 66 -1.31 14.45 0.02
CA ILE A 66 -1.91 13.30 -0.63
C ILE A 66 -3.44 13.36 -0.51
N GLY A 67 -3.98 13.73 0.65
CA GLY A 67 -5.41 13.95 0.85
C GLY A 67 -5.99 14.97 -0.13
N GLU A 68 -5.38 16.14 -0.26
CA GLU A 68 -5.79 17.17 -1.22
C GLU A 68 -5.78 16.67 -2.68
N LEU A 69 -4.75 15.92 -3.06
CA LEU A 69 -4.63 15.37 -4.42
C LEU A 69 -5.66 14.28 -4.71
N LEU A 70 -6.08 13.54 -3.68
CA LEU A 70 -7.16 12.57 -3.77
C LEU A 70 -8.53 13.28 -3.90
N GLU A 71 -8.81 14.27 -3.04
CA GLU A 71 -10.06 15.04 -3.09
C GLU A 71 -10.23 15.80 -4.41
N SER A 72 -9.14 16.33 -4.96
CA SER A 72 -9.14 17.01 -6.25
C SER A 72 -9.14 16.07 -7.46
N GLY A 73 -9.06 14.75 -7.25
CA GLY A 73 -9.04 13.75 -8.32
C GLY A 73 -7.76 13.76 -9.18
N GLN A 74 -6.68 14.36 -8.69
CA GLN A 74 -5.41 14.49 -9.40
C GLN A 74 -4.48 13.27 -9.24
N PHE A 75 -4.74 12.41 -8.24
CA PHE A 75 -3.90 11.24 -7.94
C PHE A 75 -4.61 9.90 -8.21
N ALA A 76 -5.92 9.85 -7.97
CA ALA A 76 -6.80 8.77 -8.37
C ALA A 76 -8.19 9.37 -8.54
N SER A 77 -8.93 8.94 -9.56
CA SER A 77 -10.34 9.33 -9.66
C SER A 77 -11.13 8.73 -8.49
N ASN A 78 -12.20 9.40 -8.04
CA ASN A 78 -13.09 8.88 -7.00
C ASN A 78 -13.64 7.46 -7.30
N VAL A 79 -13.65 7.07 -8.58
CA VAL A 79 -14.02 5.73 -9.05
C VAL A 79 -12.93 4.70 -8.73
N GLU A 80 -11.67 4.99 -9.08
CA GLU A 80 -10.52 4.12 -8.76
C GLU A 80 -10.31 3.96 -7.24
N LEU A 81 -10.63 5.01 -6.47
CA LEU A 81 -10.65 4.94 -5.01
C LEU A 81 -11.65 3.90 -4.52
N ALA A 82 -12.93 4.08 -4.85
CA ALA A 82 -14.02 3.21 -4.40
C ALA A 82 -13.85 1.73 -4.80
N GLU A 83 -13.16 1.47 -5.92
CA GLU A 83 -12.86 0.12 -6.41
C GLU A 83 -11.64 -0.52 -5.74
N ALA A 84 -10.72 0.27 -5.15
CA ALA A 84 -9.47 -0.22 -4.59
C ALA A 84 -9.70 -1.27 -3.49
N ALA A 85 -10.68 -1.06 -2.61
CA ALA A 85 -11.01 -2.02 -1.57
C ALA A 85 -11.57 -3.34 -2.14
N GLY A 86 -12.32 -3.28 -3.25
CA GLY A 86 -12.80 -4.45 -3.98
C GLY A 86 -11.65 -5.23 -4.62
N TYR A 87 -10.73 -4.50 -5.27
CA TYR A 87 -9.55 -5.07 -5.90
C TYR A 87 -8.55 -5.68 -4.91
N GLU A 88 -8.29 -5.04 -3.76
CA GLU A 88 -7.45 -5.60 -2.71
C GLU A 88 -8.06 -6.90 -2.14
N ARG A 89 -9.39 -6.96 -1.99
CA ARG A 89 -10.09 -8.18 -1.57
C ARG A 89 -10.02 -9.28 -2.61
N SER A 90 -10.19 -8.98 -3.90
CA SER A 90 -10.11 -9.99 -4.97
C SER A 90 -8.70 -10.59 -5.05
N LEU A 91 -7.66 -9.75 -4.98
CA LEU A 91 -6.27 -10.20 -4.98
C LEU A 91 -5.94 -11.08 -3.76
N LEU A 92 -6.47 -10.73 -2.58
CA LEU A 92 -6.27 -11.56 -1.38
C LEU A 92 -6.99 -12.90 -1.49
N SER A 93 -8.24 -12.90 -1.99
CA SER A 93 -9.01 -14.12 -2.23
C SER A 93 -8.31 -15.06 -3.22
N GLU A 94 -7.75 -14.51 -4.29
CA GLU A 94 -6.96 -15.27 -5.27
C GLU A 94 -5.74 -15.94 -4.63
N LYS A 95 -4.98 -15.19 -3.82
CA LYS A 95 -3.81 -15.74 -3.09
C LYS A 95 -4.21 -16.84 -2.10
N LEU A 96 -5.31 -16.66 -1.38
CA LEU A 96 -5.82 -17.68 -0.44
C LEU A 96 -6.27 -18.94 -1.17
N TRP A 97 -6.90 -18.79 -2.34
CA TRP A 97 -7.31 -19.89 -3.19
C TRP A 97 -6.12 -20.71 -3.68
N HIS A 98 -5.08 -20.05 -4.21
CA HIS A 98 -3.85 -20.70 -4.63
C HIS A 98 -3.16 -21.41 -3.46
N LEU A 99 -3.04 -20.74 -2.31
CA LEU A 99 -2.45 -21.34 -1.11
C LEU A 99 -3.17 -22.63 -0.70
N TYR A 100 -4.50 -22.65 -0.72
CA TYR A 100 -5.30 -23.84 -0.39
C TYR A 100 -5.02 -25.02 -1.34
N HIS A 101 -4.78 -24.74 -2.63
CA HIS A 101 -4.44 -25.76 -3.61
C HIS A 101 -3.00 -26.26 -3.48
N ASP A 102 -2.11 -25.43 -2.95
CA ASP A 102 -0.71 -25.76 -2.68
C ASP A 102 -0.49 -26.42 -1.30
N LEU A 103 -1.52 -26.49 -0.44
CA LEU A 103 -1.42 -27.16 0.86
C LEU A 103 -1.06 -28.63 0.71
N SER A 104 -0.19 -29.10 1.61
CA SER A 104 0.12 -30.53 1.73
C SER A 104 -1.10 -31.32 2.20
N GLU A 105 -1.10 -32.62 1.92
CA GLU A 105 -2.16 -33.53 2.37
C GLU A 105 -2.32 -33.55 3.89
N ASP A 106 -1.23 -33.42 4.64
CA ASP A 106 -1.28 -33.33 6.11
C ASP A 106 -1.95 -32.03 6.58
N ALA A 107 -1.68 -30.91 5.89
CA ALA A 107 -2.33 -29.64 6.19
C ALA A 107 -3.83 -29.67 5.84
N ARG A 108 -4.22 -30.33 4.74
CA ARG A 108 -5.63 -30.56 4.40
C ARG A 108 -6.34 -31.42 5.45
N LYS A 109 -5.71 -32.50 5.89
CA LYS A 109 -6.24 -33.38 6.94
C LYS A 109 -6.37 -32.68 8.29
N ALA A 110 -5.47 -31.75 8.59
CA ALA A 110 -5.54 -30.90 9.78
C ALA A 110 -6.66 -29.83 9.69
N GLY A 111 -7.34 -29.71 8.55
CA GLY A 111 -8.50 -28.83 8.37
C GLY A 111 -8.16 -27.36 8.12
N TYR A 112 -6.92 -27.04 7.76
CA TYR A 112 -6.54 -25.66 7.40
C TYR A 112 -7.36 -25.19 6.20
N LEU A 113 -7.94 -23.99 6.32
CA LEU A 113 -8.77 -23.37 5.28
C LEU A 113 -9.92 -24.25 4.78
N SER A 114 -10.47 -25.13 5.64
CA SER A 114 -11.55 -26.05 5.29
C SER A 114 -12.82 -25.35 4.78
N CYS A 115 -13.07 -24.09 5.17
CA CYS A 115 -14.15 -23.26 4.62
C CYS A 115 -14.06 -23.03 3.10
N LEU A 116 -12.88 -23.19 2.50
CA LEU A 116 -12.70 -23.07 1.05
C LEU A 116 -13.03 -24.37 0.29
N SER A 117 -13.19 -25.50 0.99
CA SER A 117 -13.55 -26.79 0.37
C SER A 117 -14.98 -26.81 -0.20
N GLU A 118 -15.84 -25.90 0.25
CA GLU A 118 -17.23 -25.77 -0.19
C GLU A 118 -17.36 -25.02 -1.53
N ILE A 119 -16.30 -24.32 -1.97
CA ILE A 119 -16.27 -23.60 -3.24
C ILE A 119 -16.10 -24.60 -4.37
N LYS A 120 -17.16 -24.82 -5.14
CA LYS A 120 -17.18 -25.79 -6.25
C LYS A 120 -16.55 -25.20 -7.51
N GLY A 121 -15.44 -25.76 -7.96
CA GLY A 121 -14.77 -25.42 -9.22
C GLY A 121 -13.25 -25.49 -9.10
N ASN A 122 -12.53 -25.73 -10.21
CA ASN A 122 -11.06 -25.67 -10.27
C ASN A 122 -10.54 -24.25 -10.57
N GLY A 123 -11.45 -23.27 -10.73
CA GLY A 123 -11.14 -21.88 -11.05
C GLY A 123 -11.68 -20.95 -9.99
N PHE A 124 -11.08 -19.76 -9.89
CA PHE A 124 -11.60 -18.68 -9.07
C PHE A 124 -13.03 -18.32 -9.56
N PRO A 125 -14.01 -18.11 -8.67
CA PRO A 125 -15.36 -17.70 -9.08
C PRO A 125 -15.31 -16.33 -9.78
N GLU A 126 -15.94 -16.21 -10.96
CA GLU A 126 -16.12 -14.92 -11.67
C GLU A 126 -17.03 -13.95 -10.90
#